data_AF-A0A8G2C2Q2-F1
#
_entry.id   AF-A0A8G2C2Q2-F1
#
_cell.length_a   1.000
_cell.length_b   1.000
_cell.length_c   1.000
_cell.angle_alpha   90.00
_cell.angle_beta   90.00
_cell.angle_gamma   90.00
#
_symmetry.space_group_name_H-M   'P 1'
#
loop_
_entity.id
_entity.type
_entity.pdbx_description
1 polymer ?
#
loop_
_entity_poly.entity_id
_entity_poly.type
_entity_poly.pdbx_seq_one_letter_code
_entity_poly.pdbx_strand_id
1 'polypeptide(L)' 'MPEVFNSTYDIRMLLSATGRLRDGKEIDIPGPAFVRNLLMNKLDKTQIGALLREFGIVGDD' A
#
# COMPACT_ATOMS: atom_id res chain seq x y z
N MET A 1 11.09 -19.08 26.25
CA MET A 1 9.96 -18.13 26.18
C MET A 1 9.76 -17.77 24.72
N PRO A 2 8.53 -17.89 24.17
CA PRO A 2 8.26 -17.40 22.82
C PRO A 2 8.38 -15.87 22.77
N GLU A 3 8.74 -15.34 21.61
CA GLU A 3 8.71 -13.90 21.37
C GLU A 3 7.27 -13.37 21.29
N VAL A 4 7.11 -12.06 21.49
CA VAL A 4 5.84 -11.39 21.24
C VAL A 4 5.54 -11.49 19.74
N PHE A 5 4.27 -11.69 19.39
CA PHE A 5 3.84 -11.77 18.01
C PHE A 5 4.33 -10.57 17.19
N ASN A 6 5.10 -10.83 16.14
CA ASN A 6 5.91 -9.84 15.44
C ASN A 6 5.10 -8.98 14.43
N SER A 7 3.78 -8.85 14.58
CA SER A 7 2.90 -8.18 13.60
C SER A 7 3.25 -6.72 13.36
N THR A 8 3.82 -6.03 14.35
CA THR A 8 4.27 -4.63 14.22
C THR A 8 5.36 -4.46 13.17
N TYR A 9 6.04 -5.55 12.81
CA TYR A 9 7.13 -5.56 11.83
C TYR A 9 6.76 -6.30 10.53
N ASP A 10 5.61 -6.97 10.47
CA ASP A 10 5.13 -7.59 9.23
C ASP A 10 4.45 -6.52 8.36
N ILE A 11 5.08 -6.20 7.22
CA ILE A 11 4.58 -5.21 6.27
C ILE A 11 3.15 -5.52 5.78
N ARG A 12 2.75 -6.79 5.70
CA ARG A 12 1.40 -7.19 5.28
C ARG A 12 0.37 -6.83 6.34
N MET A 13 0.73 -7.00 7.61
CA MET A 13 -0.11 -6.58 8.74
C MET A 13 -0.22 -5.05 8.79
N LEU A 14 0.88 -4.34 8.55
CA LEU A 14 0.88 -2.88 8.47
C LEU A 14 -0.01 -2.37 7.33
N LEU A 15 0.15 -2.89 6.11
CA LEU A 15 -0.66 -2.51 4.95
C LEU A 15 -2.15 -2.84 5.16
N SER A 16 -2.45 -4.03 5.68
CA SER A 16 -3.81 -4.44 6.02
C SER A 16 -4.45 -3.52 7.07
N ALA A 17 -3.69 -3.10 8.08
CA ALA A 17 -4.15 -2.15 9.08
C ALA A 17 -4.37 -0.75 8.47
N THR A 18 -3.47 -0.28 7.61
CA THR A 18 -3.60 1.00 6.90
C THR A 18 -4.86 1.07 6.07
N GLY A 19 -5.17 0.03 5.27
CA GLY A 19 -6.40 -0.02 4.48
C GLY A 19 -7.66 0.10 5.36
N ARG A 20 -7.70 -0.62 6.50
CA ARG A 20 -8.82 -0.54 7.45
C ARG A 20 -8.95 0.85 8.10
N LEU A 21 -7.83 1.46 8.50
CA LEU A 21 -7.82 2.80 9.11
C LEU A 21 -8.26 3.91 8.15
N ARG A 22 -8.21 3.64 6.84
CA ARG A 22 -8.67 4.55 5.78
C ARG A 22 -10.08 4.24 5.28
N ASP A 23 -10.83 3.36 5.96
CA ASP A 23 -12.14 2.88 5.50
C ASP A 23 -12.09 2.26 4.09
N GLY A 24 -10.97 1.62 3.73
CA GLY A 24 -10.74 1.04 2.41
C GLY A 24 -10.50 2.07 1.29
N LYS A 25 -10.32 3.36 1.62
CA LYS A 25 -10.04 4.40 0.62
C LYS A 25 -8.57 4.38 0.21
N GLU A 26 -8.33 4.43 -1.10
CA GLU A 26 -7.01 4.64 -1.69
C GLU A 26 -6.34 5.92 -1.20
N ILE A 27 -5.01 5.98 -1.28
CA ILE A 27 -4.25 7.19 -0.97
C ILE A 27 -4.45 8.25 -2.06
N ASP A 28 -4.72 9.48 -1.62
CA ASP A 28 -4.67 10.63 -2.51
C ASP A 28 -3.20 11.04 -2.68
N ILE A 29 -2.76 11.14 -3.92
CA ILE A 29 -1.40 11.54 -4.26
C ILE A 29 -1.47 12.99 -4.72
N PRO A 30 -1.12 13.95 -3.87
CA PRO A 30 -1.23 15.36 -4.22
C PRO A 30 -0.27 15.70 -5.37
N GLY A 31 -0.76 16.54 -6.28
CA GLY A 31 0.04 17.10 -7.38
C GLY A 31 -0.55 16.85 -8.77
N PRO A 32 0.19 17.23 -9.82
CA PRO A 32 -0.27 17.05 -11.19
C PRO A 32 -0.39 15.57 -11.57
N ALA A 33 -1.36 15.24 -12.42
CA ALA A 33 -1.65 13.86 -12.84
C ALA A 33 -0.43 13.11 -13.42
N PHE A 34 0.49 13.81 -14.10
CA PHE A 34 1.69 13.18 -14.67
C PHE A 34 2.63 12.61 -13.59
N VAL A 35 2.65 13.19 -12.39
CA VAL A 35 3.47 12.71 -11.26
C VAL A 35 2.88 11.41 -10.72
N ARG A 36 1.56 11.36 -10.56
CA ARG A 36 0.84 10.14 -10.17
C ARG A 36 1.12 9.01 -11.18
N ASN A 37 0.98 9.28 -12.47
CA ASN A 37 1.26 8.29 -13.51
C ASN A 37 2.71 7.81 -13.49
N LEU A 38 3.69 8.69 -13.28
CA LEU A 38 5.09 8.28 -13.19
C LEU A 38 5.33 7.34 -11.99
N LEU A 39 4.72 7.65 -10.85
CA LEU A 39 4.80 6.82 -9.65
C LEU A 39 4.14 5.45 -9.87
N MET A 40 2.93 5.40 -10.44
CA MET A 40 2.23 4.14 -10.73
C MET A 40 3.02 3.27 -11.71
N ASN A 41 3.50 3.84 -12.82
CA ASN A 41 4.36 3.14 -13.78
C ASN A 41 5.62 2.53 -13.16
N LYS A 42 6.13 3.13 -12.07
CA LYS A 42 7.28 2.60 -11.33
C LYS A 42 6.85 1.47 -10.41
N LEU A 43 5.73 1.62 -9.70
CA LEU A 43 5.19 0.61 -8.78
C LEU A 43 4.77 -0.67 -9.52
N ASP A 44 4.21 -0.55 -10.73
CA ASP A 44 3.77 -1.69 -11.56
C ASP A 44 4.87 -2.69 -11.88
N LYS A 45 6.12 -2.25 -11.82
CA LYS A 45 7.30 -3.08 -12.08
C LYS A 45 7.82 -3.76 -10.82
N THR A 46 7.09 -3.71 -9.71
CA THR A 46 7.55 -4.14 -8.39
C THR A 46 6.53 -4.99 -7.65
N GLN A 47 7.01 -5.89 -6.79
CA GLN A 47 6.17 -6.63 -5.85
C GLN A 47 5.49 -5.70 -4.82
N ILE A 48 6.11 -4.55 -4.52
CA ILE A 48 5.51 -3.54 -3.66
C ILE A 48 4.23 -2.98 -4.28
N GLY A 49 4.22 -2.71 -5.59
CA GLY A 49 3.00 -2.28 -6.29
C GLY A 49 1.88 -3.31 -6.20
N ALA A 50 2.21 -4.61 -6.34
CA ALA A 50 1.25 -5.68 -6.17
C ALA A 50 0.66 -5.72 -4.73
N LEU A 51 1.51 -5.60 -3.71
CA LEU A 51 1.07 -5.56 -2.31
C LEU A 51 0.19 -4.33 -2.02
N LEU A 52 0.55 -3.16 -2.53
CA LEU A 52 -0.23 -1.94 -2.32
C LEU A 52 -1.64 -2.06 -2.91
N ARG A 53 -1.80 -2.71 -4.06
CA ARG A 53 -3.11 -3.01 -4.67
C ARG A 53 -3.89 -4.06 -3.89
N GLU A 54 -3.23 -5.16 -3.50
CA GLU A 54 -3.84 -6.23 -2.70
C GLU A 54 -4.51 -5.69 -1.42
N PHE A 55 -3.89 -4.68 -0.79
CA PHE A 55 -4.41 -4.06 0.43
C PHE A 55 -5.21 -2.76 0.19
N GLY A 56 -5.57 -2.44 -1.05
CA GLY A 56 -6.42 -1.29 -1.40
C GLY A 56 -5.79 0.08 -1.10
N ILE A 57 -4.47 0.15 -1.07
CA ILE A 57 -3.73 1.40 -0.80
C ILE A 57 -3.66 2.26 -2.06
N VAL A 58 -3.52 1.64 -3.23
CA VAL A 58 -3.55 2.28 -4.55
C VAL A 58 -4.50 1.48 -5.45
N GLY A 59 -5.12 2.15 -6.43
CA GLY A 59 -6.08 1.53 -7.34
C GLY A 59 -5.47 0.53 -8.33
N ASP A 60 -6.35 -0.33 -8.84
CA ASP A 60 -6.14 -1.17 -10.02
C ASP A 60 -6.52 -0.34 -11.26
N ASP A 61 -5.55 0.37 -11.85
CA ASP A 61 -5.72 1.05 -13.15
C ASP A 61 -5.85 0.04 -14.31
#